data_AF-A0A844AZB3-F1
#
_entry.id   AF-A0A844AZB3-F1
#
_cell.length_a   1.000
_cell.length_b   1.000
_cell.length_c   1.000
_cell.angle_alpha   90.00
_cell.angle_beta   90.00
_cell.angle_gamma   90.00
#
_symmetry.space_group_name_H-M   'P 1'
#
loop_
_entity.id
_entity.type
_entity.pdbx_description
1 polymer ?
#
loop_
_entity_poly.entity_id
_entity_poly.type
_entity_poly.pdbx_seq_one_letter_code
_entity_poly.pdbx_strand_id
1 'polypeptide(L)'
;MADFVILRLERKSVAALNLRAPLYALEQMIVSAGAVREFAGRVRIEFEGCYELGEVWLDACVQRYMRELTDLFPYWLHFVDKEDESLRILMCCLLPPQQVEPHGNGEPQMQINVLAWNDQLRRLRLYMSRLHAQYGLSPEESSAIDQLIAAWSRRVGLTPA
;
A
#
# COMPACT_ATOMS: atom_id res chain seq x y z
N MET A 1 2.63 -24.17 -4.16
CA MET A 1 1.97 -23.10 -3.39
C MET A 1 3.01 -22.01 -3.27
N ALA A 2 2.79 -20.83 -3.83
CA ALA A 2 3.76 -19.74 -3.68
C ALA A 2 3.48 -19.04 -2.36
N ASP A 3 4.48 -18.96 -1.48
CA ASP A 3 4.32 -18.38 -0.15
C ASP A 3 4.30 -16.85 -0.23
N PHE A 4 3.40 -16.22 0.54
CA PHE A 4 3.34 -14.77 0.69
C PHE A 4 4.35 -14.30 1.74
N VAL A 5 4.91 -13.12 1.52
CA VAL A 5 5.70 -12.41 2.53
C VAL A 5 4.78 -11.52 3.33
N ILE A 6 4.73 -11.76 4.65
CA ILE A 6 3.93 -10.95 5.57
C ILE A 6 4.84 -9.87 6.17
N LEU A 7 4.59 -8.62 5.80
CA LEU A 7 5.17 -7.45 6.43
C LEU A 7 4.35 -7.09 7.67
N ARG A 8 4.77 -7.58 8.83
CA ARG A 8 4.09 -7.31 10.09
C ARG A 8 4.53 -5.98 10.71
N LEU A 9 3.55 -5.11 10.96
CA LEU A 9 3.72 -3.78 11.53
C LEU A 9 3.11 -3.74 12.93
N GLU A 10 3.96 -3.92 13.94
CA GLU A 10 3.53 -3.98 15.34
C GLU A 10 3.19 -2.59 15.91
N ARG A 11 2.14 -2.51 16.75
CA ARG A 11 1.71 -1.30 17.45
C ARG A 11 2.87 -0.52 18.09
N LYS A 12 3.78 -1.21 18.77
CA LYS A 12 4.93 -0.59 19.44
C LYS A 12 5.88 0.11 18.46
N SER A 13 6.11 -0.51 17.30
CA SER A 13 6.97 0.05 16.24
C SER A 13 6.26 1.20 15.54
N VAL A 14 4.95 1.07 15.30
CA VAL A 14 4.11 2.11 14.71
C VAL A 14 4.09 3.36 15.60
N ALA A 15 3.82 3.20 16.88
CA ALA A 15 3.77 4.31 17.84
C ALA A 15 5.14 5.00 18.02
N ALA A 16 6.23 4.24 17.97
CA ALA A 16 7.59 4.75 18.08
C ALA A 16 8.19 5.27 16.75
N LEU A 17 7.44 5.16 15.64
CA LEU A 17 7.93 5.45 14.28
C LEU A 17 9.22 4.68 13.93
N ASN A 18 9.36 3.46 14.43
CA ASN A 18 10.54 2.64 14.21
C ASN A 18 10.44 1.88 12.87
N LEU A 19 11.00 2.47 11.82
CA LEU A 19 10.94 1.93 10.46
C LEU A 19 12.03 0.88 10.16
N ARG A 20 13.01 0.68 11.05
CA ARG A 20 14.26 -0.04 10.74
C ARG A 20 14.02 -1.46 10.25
N ALA A 21 13.21 -2.24 10.98
CA ALA A 21 12.95 -3.64 10.65
C ALA A 21 12.18 -3.82 9.33
N PRO A 22 11.02 -3.15 9.11
CA PRO A 22 10.31 -3.30 7.83
C PRO A 22 11.08 -2.71 6.66
N LEU A 23 11.80 -1.60 6.84
CA LEU A 23 12.61 -1.03 5.77
C LEU A 23 13.72 -1.99 5.33
N TYR A 24 14.44 -2.59 6.29
CA TYR A 24 15.46 -3.59 5.99
C TYR A 24 14.89 -4.77 5.18
N ALA A 25 13.70 -5.26 5.55
CA ALA A 25 13.03 -6.33 4.83
C ALA A 25 12.61 -5.93 3.41
N LEU A 26 12.07 -4.72 3.23
CA LEU A 26 11.67 -4.18 1.93
C LEU A 26 12.87 -3.92 1.02
N GLU A 27 13.99 -3.46 1.57
CA GLU A 27 15.25 -3.27 0.84
C GLU A 27 15.75 -4.59 0.26
N GLN A 28 15.55 -5.73 0.95
CA GLN A 28 15.90 -7.05 0.41
C GLN A 28 15.14 -7.38 -0.88
N MET A 29 13.94 -6.82 -1.08
CA MET A 29 13.12 -7.08 -2.26
C MET A 29 13.61 -6.34 -3.51
N ILE A 30 14.47 -5.33 -3.33
CA ILE A 30 15.04 -4.53 -4.42
C ILE A 30 16.56 -4.71 -4.54
N VAL A 31 17.15 -5.75 -3.97
CA VAL A 31 18.62 -5.98 -4.10
C VAL A 31 19.03 -6.40 -5.50
N SER A 32 18.11 -6.96 -6.28
CA SER A 32 18.38 -7.43 -7.63
C SER A 32 17.10 -7.53 -8.46
N ALA A 33 17.26 -7.62 -9.78
CA ALA A 33 16.14 -7.83 -10.70
C ALA A 33 15.44 -9.19 -10.50
N GLY A 34 16.15 -10.18 -9.95
CA GLY A 34 15.57 -11.47 -9.55
C GLY A 34 14.66 -11.31 -8.34
N ALA A 35 15.12 -10.61 -7.30
CA ALA A 35 14.33 -10.34 -6.10
C ALA A 35 13.06 -9.53 -6.43
N VAL A 36 13.17 -8.51 -7.28
CA VAL A 36 12.02 -7.69 -7.72
C VAL A 36 10.94 -8.60 -8.33
N ARG A 37 11.32 -9.48 -9.26
CA ARG A 37 10.40 -10.45 -9.88
C ARG A 37 9.85 -11.48 -8.89
N GLU A 38 10.71 -11.97 -7.99
CA GLU A 38 10.35 -12.98 -7.00
C GLU A 38 9.25 -12.49 -6.06
N PHE A 39 9.31 -11.24 -5.62
CA PHE A 39 8.36 -10.66 -4.66
C PHE A 39 7.20 -9.90 -5.31
N ALA A 40 7.12 -9.84 -6.64
CA ALA A 40 6.06 -9.14 -7.37
C ALA A 40 4.66 -9.65 -6.95
N GLY A 41 3.85 -8.76 -6.36
CA GLY A 41 2.51 -9.07 -5.88
C GLY A 41 2.44 -10.06 -4.70
N ARG A 42 3.52 -10.28 -3.96
CA ARG A 42 3.58 -11.28 -2.88
C ARG A 42 3.66 -10.71 -1.46
N VAL A 43 3.60 -9.38 -1.31
CA VAL A 43 3.67 -8.74 0.01
C VAL A 43 2.27 -8.48 0.55
N ARG A 44 1.98 -8.98 1.75
CA ARG A 44 0.80 -8.62 2.54
C ARG A 44 1.23 -7.81 3.75
N ILE A 45 0.41 -6.86 4.16
CA ILE A 45 0.70 -5.95 5.27
C ILE A 45 -0.27 -6.27 6.40
N GLU A 46 0.28 -6.70 7.53
CA GLU A 46 -0.48 -7.00 8.73
C GLU A 46 -0.16 -5.98 9.82
N PHE A 47 -1.19 -5.38 10.42
CA PHE A 47 -1.02 -4.40 11.48
C PHE A 47 -1.33 -5.03 12.84
N GLU A 48 -0.31 -5.49 13.55
CA GLU A 48 -0.51 -6.19 14.83
C GLU A 48 -0.82 -5.19 15.95
N GLY A 49 -1.98 -5.36 16.61
CA GLY A 49 -2.39 -4.53 17.74
C GLY A 49 -2.80 -3.10 17.40
N CYS A 50 -3.14 -2.81 16.14
CA CYS A 50 -3.51 -1.45 15.69
C CYS A 50 -5.03 -1.26 15.42
N TYR A 51 -5.88 -2.19 15.86
CA TYR A 51 -7.33 -2.20 15.57
C TYR A 51 -8.19 -1.49 16.63
N GLU A 52 -7.60 -0.65 17.49
CA GLU A 52 -8.30 -0.01 18.62
C GLU A 52 -9.46 0.90 18.17
N LEU A 53 -9.37 1.47 16.96
CA LEU A 53 -10.40 2.34 16.36
C LEU A 53 -11.30 1.60 15.37
N GLY A 54 -11.30 0.27 15.38
CA GLY A 54 -11.97 -0.59 14.40
C GLY A 54 -11.18 -0.69 13.11
N GLU A 55 -11.06 0.44 12.39
CA GLU A 55 -10.31 0.49 11.13
C GLU A 55 -8.91 1.07 11.33
N VAL A 56 -7.90 0.30 10.94
CA VAL A 56 -6.47 0.60 11.20
C VAL A 56 -6.02 1.93 10.58
N TRP A 57 -6.56 2.28 9.41
CA TRP A 57 -6.22 3.52 8.72
C TRP A 57 -6.84 4.77 9.36
N LEU A 58 -7.73 4.64 10.35
CA LEU A 58 -8.23 5.78 11.13
C LEU A 58 -7.23 6.23 12.21
N ASP A 59 -6.25 5.39 12.55
CA ASP A 59 -5.23 5.72 13.54
C ASP A 59 -4.17 6.66 12.94
N ALA A 60 -4.05 7.87 13.50
CA ALA A 60 -3.11 8.87 13.02
C ALA A 60 -1.63 8.41 13.10
N CYS A 61 -1.27 7.56 14.06
CA CYS A 61 0.06 6.98 14.16
C CYS A 61 0.32 6.01 13.01
N VAL A 62 -0.66 5.16 12.67
CA VAL A 62 -0.59 4.26 11.51
C VAL A 62 -0.44 5.05 10.22
N GLN A 63 -1.28 6.07 10.02
CA GLN A 63 -1.21 6.92 8.83
C GLN A 63 0.16 7.59 8.71
N ARG A 64 0.68 8.17 9.81
CA ARG A 64 2.02 8.78 9.84
C ARG A 64 3.09 7.76 9.50
N TYR A 65 3.05 6.59 10.14
CA TYR A 65 4.00 5.51 9.91
C TYR A 65 4.03 5.05 8.45
N MET A 66 2.86 4.83 7.85
CA MET A 66 2.75 4.40 6.45
C MET A 66 3.22 5.47 5.47
N ARG A 67 2.98 6.76 5.76
CA ARG A 67 3.52 7.86 4.93
C ARG A 67 5.05 7.87 4.94
N GLU A 68 5.66 7.83 6.12
CA GLU A 68 7.12 7.82 6.27
C GLU A 68 7.74 6.57 5.62
N LEU A 69 7.14 5.39 5.84
CA LEU A 69 7.59 4.17 5.19
C LEU A 69 7.46 4.24 3.67
N THR A 70 6.40 4.85 3.15
CA THR A 70 6.18 5.02 1.71
C THR A 70 7.14 6.00 1.08
N ASP A 71 7.51 7.06 1.77
CA ASP A 71 8.48 8.02 1.27
C ASP A 71 9.87 7.37 1.12
N LEU A 72 10.20 6.38 1.97
CA LEU A 72 11.43 5.59 1.87
C LEU A 72 11.31 4.40 0.90
N PHE A 73 10.13 3.78 0.80
CA PHE A 73 9.87 2.64 -0.07
C PHE A 73 8.55 2.82 -0.85
N PRO A 74 8.56 3.52 -1.99
CA PRO A 74 7.34 3.89 -2.71
C PRO A 74 6.85 2.84 -3.73
N TYR A 75 7.38 1.61 -3.69
CA TYR A 75 7.18 0.59 -4.72
C TYR A 75 5.99 -0.34 -4.48
N TRP A 76 5.03 0.07 -3.65
CA TRP A 76 3.92 -0.76 -3.19
C TRP A 76 3.09 -1.39 -4.31
N LEU A 77 2.81 -0.65 -5.38
CA LEU A 77 2.04 -1.17 -6.51
C LEU A 77 2.70 -2.35 -7.21
N HIS A 78 4.02 -2.51 -7.09
CA HIS A 78 4.72 -3.68 -7.59
C HIS A 78 4.57 -4.86 -6.62
N PHE A 79 4.91 -4.65 -5.35
CA PHE A 79 5.11 -5.74 -4.38
C PHE A 79 3.84 -6.19 -3.66
N VAL A 80 2.91 -5.28 -3.35
CA VAL A 80 1.74 -5.61 -2.52
C VAL A 80 0.78 -6.50 -3.29
N ASP A 81 0.23 -7.51 -2.61
CA ASP A 81 -0.83 -8.38 -3.12
C ASP A 81 -2.06 -7.53 -3.51
N LYS A 82 -2.61 -7.80 -4.68
CA LYS A 82 -3.78 -7.08 -5.19
C LYS A 82 -5.05 -7.79 -4.78
N GLU A 83 -5.01 -9.05 -4.39
CA GLU A 83 -6.19 -9.84 -4.03
C GLU A 83 -6.67 -9.57 -2.60
N ASP A 84 -5.75 -9.21 -1.71
CA ASP A 84 -6.00 -8.87 -0.31
C ASP A 84 -6.27 -7.37 -0.08
N GLU A 85 -6.75 -7.05 1.14
CA GLU A 85 -7.06 -5.70 1.62
C GLU A 85 -5.82 -4.82 1.86
N SER A 86 -4.62 -5.40 1.93
CA SER A 86 -3.35 -4.71 2.17
C SER A 86 -3.17 -3.43 1.34
N LEU A 87 -3.43 -3.50 0.02
CA LEU A 87 -3.27 -2.33 -0.85
C LEU A 87 -4.35 -1.26 -0.59
N ARG A 88 -5.58 -1.65 -0.25
CA ARG A 88 -6.65 -0.71 0.10
C ARG A 88 -6.31 0.01 1.40
N ILE A 89 -5.92 -0.72 2.43
CA ILE A 89 -5.51 -0.16 3.73
C ILE A 89 -4.35 0.82 3.56
N LEU A 90 -3.32 0.41 2.82
CA LEU A 90 -2.17 1.27 2.51
C LEU A 90 -2.62 2.57 1.83
N MET A 91 -3.47 2.47 0.80
CA MET A 91 -3.96 3.65 0.10
C MET A 91 -4.78 4.58 1.00
N CYS A 92 -5.65 4.03 1.85
CA CYS A 92 -6.39 4.81 2.85
C CYS A 92 -5.45 5.54 3.83
N CYS A 93 -4.34 4.91 4.25
CA CYS A 93 -3.36 5.54 5.14
C CYS A 93 -2.61 6.72 4.49
N LEU A 94 -2.43 6.67 3.17
CA LEU A 94 -1.68 7.68 2.41
C LEU A 94 -2.53 8.88 2.00
N LEU A 95 -3.85 8.75 2.05
CA LEU A 95 -4.74 9.88 1.85
C LEU A 95 -4.68 10.84 3.04
N PRO A 96 -4.88 12.15 2.78
CA PRO A 96 -5.14 13.09 3.86
C PRO A 96 -6.34 12.60 4.68
N PRO A 97 -6.32 12.73 6.02
CA PRO A 97 -7.49 12.43 6.84
C PRO A 97 -8.64 13.31 6.36
N GLN A 98 -9.66 12.70 5.76
CA GLN A 98 -10.89 13.41 5.45
C GLN A 98 -11.68 13.59 6.74
N GLN A 99 -12.37 14.72 6.88
CA GLN A 99 -13.27 14.93 8.00
C GLN A 99 -14.34 13.83 7.97
N VAL A 100 -14.35 13.01 9.01
CA VAL A 100 -15.41 12.04 9.25
C VAL A 100 -16.61 12.85 9.75
N GLU A 101 -17.55 13.16 8.86
CA GLU A 101 -18.80 13.79 9.31
C GLU A 101 -19.73 12.71 9.89
N PRO A 102 -20.24 12.89 11.11
CA PRO A 102 -21.24 12.00 11.66
C PRO A 102 -22.53 12.13 10.84
N HIS A 103 -22.83 11.13 10.01
CA HIS A 103 -24.18 10.97 9.47
C HIS A 103 -25.10 10.48 10.59
N GLY A 104 -26.37 10.88 10.54
CA GLY A 104 -27.38 10.81 11.62
C GLY A 104 -27.69 9.46 12.26
N ASN A 105 -26.86 8.44 12.04
CA ASN A 105 -26.96 7.08 12.54
C ASN A 105 -25.72 6.71 13.39
N GLY A 106 -24.71 7.59 13.51
CA GLY A 106 -23.54 7.38 14.38
C GLY A 106 -22.43 6.49 13.81
N GLU A 107 -22.59 5.94 12.61
CA GLU A 107 -21.51 5.20 11.93
C GLU A 107 -20.64 6.13 11.09
N PRO A 108 -19.32 6.21 11.35
CA PRO A 108 -18.40 7.00 10.56
C PRO A 108 -18.23 6.38 9.17
N GLN A 109 -18.82 6.99 8.13
CA GLN A 109 -18.51 6.63 6.74
C GLN A 109 -17.41 7.55 6.22
N MET A 110 -16.25 6.98 5.92
CA MET A 110 -15.19 7.70 5.22
C MET A 110 -15.64 7.94 3.79
N GLN A 111 -15.96 9.19 3.44
CA GLN A 111 -15.94 9.57 2.03
C GLN A 111 -14.48 9.50 1.58
N ILE A 112 -14.19 8.72 0.54
CA ILE A 112 -12.88 8.68 -0.10
C ILE A 112 -12.90 9.74 -1.21
N ASN A 113 -12.03 10.74 -1.10
CA ASN A 113 -11.82 11.70 -2.17
C ASN A 113 -11.18 10.99 -3.36
N VAL A 114 -12.00 10.71 -4.37
CA VAL A 114 -11.62 10.01 -5.60
C VAL A 114 -10.48 10.74 -6.33
N LEU A 115 -10.43 12.08 -6.30
CA LEU A 115 -9.34 12.84 -6.91
C LEU A 115 -8.02 12.60 -6.17
N ALA A 116 -8.03 12.72 -4.84
CA ALA A 116 -6.84 12.48 -4.01
C ALA A 116 -6.36 11.02 -4.13
N TRP A 117 -7.30 10.08 -4.23
CA TRP A 117 -7.00 8.67 -4.50
C TRP A 117 -6.32 8.46 -5.84
N ASN A 118 -6.88 9.04 -6.90
CA ASN A 118 -6.32 8.94 -8.26
C ASN A 118 -4.94 9.59 -8.36
N ASP A 119 -4.74 10.73 -7.71
CA ASP A 119 -3.43 11.40 -7.65
C ASP A 119 -2.40 10.55 -6.91
N GLN A 120 -2.78 9.94 -5.79
CA GLN A 120 -1.89 9.05 -5.05
C GLN A 120 -1.58 7.77 -5.84
N LEU A 121 -2.56 7.19 -6.52
CA LEU A 121 -2.35 6.03 -7.39
C LEU A 121 -1.41 6.37 -8.55
N ARG A 122 -1.59 7.54 -9.17
CA ARG A 122 -0.70 8.06 -10.23
C ARG A 122 0.72 8.23 -9.70
N ARG A 123 0.89 8.80 -8.50
CA ARG A 123 2.21 8.96 -7.84
C ARG A 123 2.89 7.61 -7.66
N LEU A 124 2.21 6.61 -7.11
CA LEU A 124 2.79 5.28 -6.91
C LEU A 124 3.11 4.57 -8.24
N ARG A 125 2.31 4.77 -9.29
CA ARG A 125 2.60 4.23 -10.63
C ARG A 125 3.89 4.79 -11.22
N LEU A 126 4.21 6.06 -10.97
CA LEU A 126 5.48 6.65 -11.39
C LEU A 126 6.68 5.96 -10.74
N TYR A 127 6.60 5.67 -9.43
CA TYR A 127 7.66 4.93 -8.74
C TYR A 127 7.79 3.48 -9.21
N MET A 128 6.66 2.81 -9.46
CA MET A 128 6.66 1.48 -10.07
C MET A 128 7.32 1.49 -11.45
N SER A 129 6.99 2.45 -12.31
CA SER A 129 7.60 2.57 -13.64
C SER A 129 9.11 2.78 -13.56
N ARG A 130 9.57 3.58 -12.59
CA ARG A 130 11.01 3.76 -12.32
C ARG A 130 11.68 2.47 -11.85
N LEU A 131 11.03 1.71 -10.97
CA LEU A 131 11.51 0.40 -10.54
C LEU A 131 11.67 -0.55 -11.73
N HIS A 132 10.65 -0.62 -12.59
CA HIS A 132 10.65 -1.48 -13.78
C HIS A 132 11.80 -1.13 -14.73
N ALA A 133 12.00 0.16 -14.98
CA ALA A 133 13.12 0.65 -15.80
C ALA A 133 14.49 0.34 -15.15
N GLN A 134 14.63 0.53 -13.83
CA GLN A 134 15.88 0.30 -13.11
C GLN A 134 16.30 -1.18 -13.12
N TYR A 135 15.35 -2.10 -12.99
CA TYR A 135 15.62 -3.54 -12.90
C TYR A 135 15.36 -4.31 -14.21
N GLY A 136 15.12 -3.59 -15.31
CA GLY A 136 14.95 -4.18 -16.64
C GLY A 136 13.79 -5.15 -16.73
N LEU A 137 12.63 -4.78 -16.19
CA LEU A 137 11.40 -5.55 -16.37
C LEU A 137 10.90 -5.40 -17.80
N SER A 138 10.41 -6.50 -18.38
CA SER A 138 9.89 -6.49 -19.74
C SER A 138 8.57 -5.72 -19.82
N PRO A 139 8.17 -5.27 -21.02
CA PRO A 139 6.85 -4.66 -21.23
C PRO A 139 5.71 -5.60 -20.83
N GLU A 140 5.85 -6.91 -21.04
CA GLU A 140 4.87 -7.92 -20.65
C GLU A 140 4.76 -8.03 -19.13
N GLU A 141 5.88 -8.07 -18.41
CA GLU A 141 5.91 -8.11 -16.94
C GLU A 141 5.26 -6.86 -16.34
N SER A 142 5.58 -5.70 -16.89
CA SER A 142 5.03 -4.41 -16.46
C SER A 142 3.51 -4.35 -16.71
N SER A 143 3.07 -4.78 -17.90
CA SER A 143 1.65 -4.83 -18.30
C SER A 143 0.83 -5.77 -17.43
N ALA A 144 1.39 -6.94 -17.07
CA ALA A 144 0.70 -7.88 -16.18
C ALA A 144 0.37 -7.24 -14.81
N ILE A 145 1.30 -6.46 -14.27
CA ILE A 145 1.10 -5.76 -13.00
C ILE A 145 0.07 -4.63 -13.14
N ASP A 146 0.12 -3.87 -14.23
CA ASP A 146 -0.90 -2.85 -14.51
C ASP A 146 -2.31 -3.42 -14.64
N GLN A 147 -2.46 -4.60 -15.26
CA GLN A 147 -3.74 -5.30 -15.34
C GLN A 147 -4.27 -5.71 -13.95
N LEU A 148 -3.39 -6.20 -13.06
CA LEU A 148 -3.76 -6.51 -11.68
C LEU A 148 -4.21 -5.25 -10.92
N ILE A 149 -3.50 -4.13 -11.10
CA ILE A 149 -3.88 -2.85 -10.49
C ILE A 149 -5.25 -2.40 -11.04
N ALA A 150 -5.49 -2.48 -12.35
CA ALA A 150 -6.76 -2.12 -12.96
C ALA A 150 -7.92 -3.02 -12.50
N ALA A 151 -7.68 -4.33 -12.31
CA ALA A 151 -8.66 -5.25 -11.75
C ALA A 151 -8.96 -4.92 -10.28
N TRP A 152 -7.94 -4.61 -9.48
CA TRP A 152 -8.10 -4.16 -8.11
C TRP A 152 -8.88 -2.85 -8.00
N SER A 153 -8.54 -1.82 -8.78
CA SER A 153 -9.25 -0.52 -8.77
C SER A 153 -10.74 -0.66 -9.08
N ARG A 154 -11.11 -1.56 -10.01
CA ARG A 154 -12.52 -1.87 -10.31
C ARG A 154 -13.24 -2.52 -9.13
N ARG A 155 -12.59 -3.46 -8.43
CA ARG A 155 -13.20 -4.15 -7.27
C ARG A 155 -13.47 -3.22 -6.10
N VAL A 156 -12.58 -2.26 -5.85
CA VAL A 156 -12.76 -1.27 -4.77
C VAL A 156 -13.69 -0.12 -5.15
N GLY A 157 -14.32 -0.16 -6.33
CA GLY A 157 -15.28 0.87 -6.78
C GLY A 157 -14.64 2.21 -7.15
N LEU A 158 -13.32 2.25 -7.35
CA LEU A 158 -12.54 3.46 -7.63
C LEU A 158 -12.02 3.37 -9.06
N THR A 159 -12.94 3.37 -10.01
CA THR A 159 -12.60 3.57 -11.42
C THR A 159 -12.30 5.05 -11.67
N PRO A 160 -11.24 5.38 -12.44
CA PRO A 160 -11.14 6.72 -13.00
C PRO A 160 -12.34 6.96 -13.92
N ALA A 161 -12.95 8.13 -13.79
CA ALA A 161 -13.92 8.63 -14.77
C ALA A 161 -13.24 8.87 -16.12
#